data_AF-A0A953NXE8-F1
#
_entry.id   AF-A0A953NXE8-F1
#
_cell.length_a   1.000
_cell.length_b   1.000
_cell.length_c   1.000
_cell.angle_alpha   90.00
_cell.angle_beta   90.00
_cell.angle_gamma   90.00
#
_symmetry.space_group_name_H-M   'P 1'
#
loop_
_entity.id
_entity.type
_entity.pdbx_description
1 polymer ?
#
loop_
_entity_poly.entity_id
_entity_poly.type
_entity_poly.pdbx_seq_one_letter_code
_entity_poly.pdbx_strand_id
1 'polypeptide(L)'
;MTASLAFLVFTLASKPAAGESANCQPERTATGLQFFVSVDRQTRIDVGTARQYPPYAVGESTTYSINCAPASSPIFWSSTLNGVSTGEVLAYYGQNTDANGHWSGVGGAWATAHLGQWVKTATIAGQTGSVAFTVTPSLTLTGGSASSVSFPLIPTYQLGDAPTYRITGAPPNSPIYWSSTLNGRSTGEVNVYYGQNTDGSGNWSAVGGTWTGVSQVGAWTKTAAIGSPGGPKVTAGFQVISSCTIFSASNVLTGSNIFADHTSTYDWPNVRCLIDDGANRMANLGAHVLHMVLASNCTVQDSLASELQTPEIQRALGNPNLKTIVFTVADRTTCQNNSRIYVDPALYPNSAVTSDYQGLTQALYQQFHGTGKTFIISNWEGDNVVYCGLSYAYATDAASRAACDTNYSVLYKGVSNPNSGMSGFGGWLRARRLGMDQGKIWAATAGLTGGIQVFYAVEFNILHALQNAGFQSVLNDIMNPGVPAVAYDYASYSAYETTNPTDCENRALLGTPCPPPAPQNTNDVLNSLALRLQGDLSQIKGKVSFPANVFIGEFGYSQDNYSAVQIRQMTDDVLRTAINQQLPYTFQWVVFDNRQFGLYDYAGQPQPMACYFEQALGGNPNPLGSC
;
A
#
# COMPACT_ATOMS: atom_id res chain seq x y z
N MET A 1 62.15 -37.31 -14.75
CA MET A 1 61.50 -36.18 -14.05
C MET A 1 60.04 -36.52 -13.91
N THR A 2 59.70 -37.14 -12.78
CA THR A 2 58.41 -37.77 -12.48
C THR A 2 57.52 -36.76 -11.74
N ALA A 3 56.48 -36.28 -12.42
CA ALA A 3 55.46 -35.43 -11.81
C ALA A 3 54.41 -36.32 -11.12
N SER A 4 54.23 -36.10 -9.82
CA SER A 4 53.26 -36.82 -8.99
C SER A 4 51.85 -36.25 -9.20
N LEU A 5 50.90 -37.15 -9.48
CA LEU A 5 49.46 -36.91 -9.56
C LEU A 5 48.88 -37.18 -8.17
N ALA A 6 48.36 -36.17 -7.47
CA ALA A 6 47.64 -36.34 -6.22
C ALA A 6 46.13 -36.35 -6.47
N PHE A 7 45.51 -37.52 -6.28
CA PHE A 7 44.07 -37.71 -6.22
C PHE A 7 43.54 -37.19 -4.89
N LEU A 8 42.69 -36.17 -4.90
CA LEU A 8 41.93 -35.74 -3.73
C LEU A 8 40.50 -36.31 -3.85
N VAL A 9 40.19 -37.30 -3.02
CA VAL A 9 38.85 -37.87 -2.84
C VAL A 9 38.06 -36.93 -1.94
N PHE A 10 37.00 -36.29 -2.48
CA PHE A 10 35.98 -35.65 -1.65
C PHE A 10 34.91 -36.68 -1.30
N THR A 11 34.84 -37.03 -0.03
CA THR A 11 33.71 -37.75 0.57
C THR A 11 32.48 -36.84 0.60
N LEU A 12 31.42 -37.28 -0.09
CA LEU A 12 30.07 -36.72 -0.01
C LEU A 12 29.50 -36.94 1.40
N ALA A 13 29.41 -35.88 2.20
CA ALA A 13 28.55 -35.87 3.37
C ALA A 13 27.10 -35.60 2.91
N SER A 14 26.22 -36.55 3.22
CA SER A 14 24.78 -36.50 2.98
C SER A 14 24.11 -35.32 3.71
N LYS A 15 23.25 -34.59 2.98
CA LYS A 15 22.25 -33.64 3.51
C LYS A 15 21.48 -34.25 4.70
N PRO A 16 21.24 -33.52 5.80
CA PRO A 16 20.12 -33.83 6.66
C PRO A 16 18.81 -33.38 6.01
N ALA A 17 17.76 -34.14 6.30
CA ALA A 17 16.42 -34.01 5.75
C ALA A 17 15.70 -32.74 6.21
N ALA A 18 14.83 -32.24 5.33
CA ALA A 18 13.90 -31.16 5.59
C ALA A 18 12.92 -31.55 6.70
N GLY A 19 12.91 -30.76 7.77
CA GLY A 19 12.04 -30.94 8.92
C GLY A 19 12.46 -30.13 10.14
N GLU A 20 13.00 -28.92 9.95
CA GLU A 20 13.17 -27.96 11.05
C GLU A 20 12.14 -26.85 10.87
N SER A 21 11.15 -26.84 11.76
CA SER A 21 10.37 -25.64 12.09
C SER A 21 11.32 -24.47 12.29
N ALA A 22 10.88 -23.25 11.97
CA ALA A 22 11.62 -22.01 12.20
C ALA A 22 12.06 -21.90 13.67
N ASN A 23 13.20 -22.51 14.00
CA ASN A 23 13.73 -22.59 15.33
C ASN A 23 14.41 -21.26 15.63
N CYS A 24 14.09 -20.70 16.79
CA CYS A 24 14.75 -19.57 17.41
C CYS A 24 16.27 -19.77 17.37
N GLN A 25 16.94 -19.28 16.33
CA GLN A 25 18.38 -19.48 16.16
C GLN A 25 19.10 -18.67 17.26
N PRO A 26 19.97 -19.30 18.09
CA PRO A 26 20.65 -18.63 19.21
C PRO A 26 21.69 -17.58 18.77
N GLU A 27 21.89 -17.38 17.48
CA GLU A 27 22.94 -16.52 16.96
C GLU A 27 22.45 -15.08 16.80
N ARG A 28 22.43 -14.34 17.92
CA ARG A 28 22.84 -12.92 18.10
C ARG A 28 22.05 -12.27 19.23
N THR A 29 22.65 -12.20 20.43
CA THR A 29 22.52 -10.99 21.27
C THR A 29 23.80 -10.79 22.09
N ALA A 30 24.57 -9.74 21.75
CA ALA A 30 25.62 -9.19 22.61
C ALA A 30 25.07 -8.55 23.91
N THR A 31 23.77 -8.71 24.20
CA THR A 31 23.04 -8.08 25.31
C THR A 31 22.45 -9.07 26.31
N GLY A 32 22.65 -10.39 26.13
CA GLY A 32 22.21 -11.41 27.10
C GLY A 32 20.70 -11.58 27.26
N LEU A 33 19.89 -10.94 26.42
CA LEU A 33 18.44 -11.18 26.36
C LEU A 33 18.15 -12.33 25.39
N GLN A 34 17.47 -13.36 25.87
CA GLN A 34 17.18 -14.59 25.10
C GLN A 34 15.81 -14.58 24.40
N PHE A 35 14.90 -13.65 24.71
CA PHE A 35 13.60 -13.54 24.04
C PHE A 35 13.15 -12.08 23.83
N PHE A 36 12.19 -11.86 22.93
CA PHE A 36 11.67 -10.53 22.59
C PHE A 36 10.18 -10.39 22.94
N VAL A 37 9.81 -9.21 23.42
CA VAL A 37 8.42 -8.79 23.62
C VAL A 37 8.13 -7.68 22.63
N SER A 38 7.05 -7.79 21.87
CA SER A 38 6.57 -6.75 20.96
C SER A 38 5.08 -6.46 21.14
N VAL A 39 4.64 -5.37 20.54
CA VAL A 39 3.23 -5.03 20.40
C VAL A 39 2.85 -4.88 18.92
N ASP A 40 1.58 -5.06 18.57
CA ASP A 40 1.04 -5.06 17.20
C ASP A 40 1.35 -3.80 16.36
N ARG A 41 1.53 -2.65 17.01
CA ARG A 41 1.88 -1.39 16.33
C ARG A 41 3.37 -1.06 16.36
N GLN A 42 4.21 -1.96 16.88
CA GLN A 42 5.65 -1.73 16.94
C GLN A 42 6.28 -1.93 15.56
N THR A 43 6.18 -0.92 14.70
CA THR A 43 7.05 -0.82 13.52
C THR A 43 8.43 -0.43 14.02
N ARG A 44 9.40 -1.34 13.97
CA ARG A 44 10.78 -1.03 14.34
C ARG A 44 11.40 -0.15 13.25
N ILE A 45 11.15 1.15 13.32
CA ILE A 45 11.78 2.18 12.50
C ILE A 45 12.73 2.94 13.43
N ASP A 46 13.89 2.36 13.71
CA ASP A 46 15.00 3.09 14.34
C ASP A 46 15.63 4.01 13.28
N VAL A 47 14.92 5.08 12.90
CA VAL A 47 15.43 6.12 11.99
C VAL A 47 15.66 7.39 12.81
N GLY A 48 16.84 7.52 13.41
CA GLY A 48 17.29 8.68 14.19
C GLY A 48 17.44 8.45 15.70
N THR A 49 17.89 9.48 16.41
CA THR A 49 18.17 9.46 17.88
C THR A 49 16.93 9.62 18.75
N ALA A 50 15.75 9.91 18.17
CA ALA A 50 14.50 10.07 18.90
C ALA A 50 13.67 8.79 18.85
N ARG A 51 13.66 8.04 19.95
CA ARG A 51 12.85 6.82 20.09
C ARG A 51 11.36 7.18 20.09
N GLN A 52 10.63 6.92 19.00
CA GLN A 52 9.18 7.06 18.96
C GLN A 52 8.50 5.81 19.52
N TYR A 53 7.57 6.00 20.46
CA TYR A 53 6.76 4.93 21.02
C TYR A 53 5.46 4.80 20.23
N PRO A 54 5.02 3.58 19.85
CA PRO A 54 3.76 3.40 19.13
C PRO A 54 2.58 3.90 19.98
N PRO A 55 1.66 4.71 19.42
CA PRO A 55 0.51 5.22 20.15
C PRO A 55 -0.68 4.23 20.11
N TYR A 56 -1.37 4.12 21.24
CA TYR A 56 -2.67 3.48 21.39
C TYR A 56 -3.66 4.50 21.94
N ALA A 57 -4.89 4.52 21.42
CA ALA A 57 -5.95 5.36 21.93
C ALA A 57 -6.72 4.69 23.07
N VAL A 58 -7.29 5.48 23.98
CA VAL A 58 -8.27 4.97 24.97
C VAL A 58 -9.42 4.28 24.24
N GLY A 59 -9.81 3.10 24.73
CA GLY A 59 -10.76 2.18 24.10
C GLY A 59 -10.12 1.13 23.18
N GLU A 60 -8.89 1.35 22.71
CA GLU A 60 -8.14 0.33 21.97
C GLU A 60 -7.53 -0.71 22.91
N SER A 61 -7.23 -1.89 22.38
CA SER A 61 -6.46 -2.92 23.07
C SER A 61 -5.08 -3.06 22.41
N THR A 62 -4.08 -3.46 23.20
CA THR A 62 -2.77 -3.83 22.68
C THR A 62 -2.70 -5.34 22.49
N THR A 63 -2.20 -5.80 21.34
CA THR A 63 -1.83 -7.22 21.21
C THR A 63 -0.35 -7.36 21.52
N TYR A 64 -0.04 -8.16 22.52
CA TYR A 64 1.32 -8.48 22.93
C TYR A 64 1.76 -9.76 22.25
N SER A 65 3.03 -9.81 21.83
CA SER A 65 3.64 -11.02 21.30
C SER A 65 4.98 -11.26 21.98
N ILE A 66 5.22 -12.52 22.36
CA ILE A 66 6.48 -13.04 22.91
C ILE A 66 7.01 -14.04 21.91
N ASN A 67 8.30 -13.92 21.58
CA ASN A 67 8.98 -14.82 20.66
C ASN A 67 10.33 -15.23 21.24
N CYS A 68 10.71 -16.48 20.97
CA CYS A 68 11.99 -17.07 21.38
C CYS A 68 12.16 -17.25 22.90
N ALA A 69 11.07 -17.33 23.65
CA ALA A 69 11.14 -17.61 25.07
C ALA A 69 11.28 -19.12 25.33
N PRO A 70 11.70 -19.55 26.53
CA PRO A 70 11.64 -20.97 26.89
C PRO A 70 10.23 -21.54 26.70
N ALA A 71 10.13 -22.72 26.09
CA ALA A 71 8.85 -23.35 25.77
C ALA A 71 8.03 -23.69 27.01
N SER A 72 6.69 -23.68 26.88
CA SER A 72 5.74 -24.08 27.94
C SER A 72 5.95 -23.38 29.29
N SER A 73 6.54 -22.19 29.27
CA SER A 73 7.00 -21.48 30.47
C SER A 73 6.01 -20.39 30.88
N PRO A 74 5.76 -20.20 32.19
CA PRO A 74 4.87 -19.16 32.67
C PRO A 74 5.41 -17.76 32.35
N ILE A 75 4.49 -16.87 31.97
CA ILE A 75 4.78 -15.48 31.63
C ILE A 75 4.35 -14.59 32.80
N PHE A 76 5.31 -13.97 33.47
CA PHE A 76 5.05 -13.02 34.55
C PHE A 76 5.18 -11.59 34.03
N TRP A 77 4.15 -10.78 34.20
CA TRP A 77 4.11 -9.41 33.70
C TRP A 77 4.43 -8.40 34.79
N SER A 78 5.16 -7.36 34.42
CA SER A 78 5.28 -6.13 35.21
C SER A 78 5.00 -4.93 34.33
N SER A 79 4.52 -3.84 34.90
CA SER A 79 4.41 -2.58 34.14
C SER A 79 4.73 -1.33 34.94
N THR A 80 5.17 -0.32 34.18
CA THR A 80 5.26 1.06 34.64
C THR A 80 4.44 1.98 33.74
N LEU A 81 3.84 2.99 34.35
CA LEU A 81 3.19 4.12 33.72
C LEU A 81 3.95 5.38 34.10
N ASN A 82 4.50 6.07 33.10
CA ASN A 82 5.36 7.25 33.27
C ASN A 82 6.53 6.99 34.22
N GLY A 83 7.13 5.79 34.16
CA GLY A 83 8.23 5.36 35.01
C GLY A 83 7.83 4.93 36.43
N VAL A 84 6.56 5.05 36.81
CA VAL A 84 6.04 4.60 38.12
C VAL A 84 5.39 3.24 37.97
N SER A 85 5.66 2.31 38.89
CA SER A 85 4.99 0.99 38.88
C SER A 85 3.47 1.14 38.96
N THR A 86 2.76 0.34 38.18
CA THR A 86 1.28 0.28 38.18
C THR A 86 0.72 -0.64 39.28
N GLY A 87 1.59 -1.25 40.08
CA GLY A 87 1.25 -2.35 41.00
C GLY A 87 1.27 -3.72 40.34
N GLU A 88 1.35 -3.80 39.00
CA GLU A 88 1.64 -5.03 38.30
C GLU A 88 3.14 -5.36 38.42
N VAL A 89 3.47 -6.30 39.31
CA VAL A 89 4.85 -6.73 39.60
C VAL A 89 4.89 -8.26 39.59
N LEU A 90 5.54 -8.81 38.55
CA LEU A 90 5.61 -10.26 38.30
C LEU A 90 4.25 -10.96 38.42
N ALA A 91 3.19 -10.34 37.90
CA ALA A 91 1.83 -10.88 37.91
C ALA A 91 1.70 -12.01 36.89
N TYR A 92 1.13 -13.15 37.32
CA TYR A 92 0.85 -14.28 36.44
C TYR A 92 -0.65 -14.37 36.14
N TYR A 93 -1.00 -14.22 34.87
CA TYR A 93 -2.40 -14.26 34.41
C TYR A 93 -2.80 -15.62 33.81
N GLY A 94 -2.12 -16.72 34.18
CA GLY A 94 -2.38 -18.04 33.59
C GLY A 94 -1.85 -18.22 32.17
N GLN A 95 -0.91 -17.37 31.75
CA GLN A 95 -0.38 -17.34 30.39
C GLN A 95 0.97 -18.04 30.32
N ASN A 96 1.10 -19.01 29.43
CA ASN A 96 2.35 -19.71 29.18
C ASN A 96 2.73 -19.56 27.71
N THR A 97 4.04 -19.59 27.43
CA THR A 97 4.54 -19.80 26.07
C THR A 97 4.11 -21.17 25.56
N ASP A 98 3.97 -21.33 24.25
CA ASP A 98 3.66 -22.60 23.61
C ASP A 98 4.90 -23.53 23.57
N ALA A 99 4.76 -24.69 22.93
CA ALA A 99 5.84 -25.67 22.78
C ALA A 99 7.07 -25.13 22.01
N ASN A 100 6.91 -24.03 21.29
CA ASN A 100 7.94 -23.40 20.48
C ASN A 100 8.49 -22.12 21.14
N GLY A 101 7.99 -21.73 22.32
CA GLY A 101 8.44 -20.52 23.00
C GLY A 101 7.73 -19.24 22.54
N HIS A 102 6.59 -19.35 21.87
CA HIS A 102 5.78 -18.22 21.41
C HIS A 102 4.57 -18.00 22.30
N TRP A 103 4.12 -16.76 22.37
CA TRP A 103 2.81 -16.44 22.93
C TRP A 103 2.29 -15.16 22.29
N SER A 104 0.99 -15.08 22.03
CA SER A 104 0.33 -13.83 21.66
C SER A 104 -1.00 -13.71 22.37
N GLY A 105 -1.36 -12.49 22.77
CA GLY A 105 -2.60 -12.23 23.48
C GLY A 105 -3.00 -10.77 23.45
N VAL A 106 -4.31 -10.54 23.46
CA VAL A 106 -4.91 -9.21 23.47
C VAL A 106 -5.07 -8.74 24.91
N GLY A 107 -4.51 -7.58 25.24
CA GLY A 107 -4.71 -6.90 26.52
C GLY A 107 -6.11 -6.30 26.63
N GLY A 108 -6.50 -5.97 27.86
CA GLY A 108 -7.73 -5.21 28.10
C GLY A 108 -7.71 -3.85 27.40
N ALA A 109 -8.89 -3.34 27.06
CA ALA A 109 -9.01 -2.02 26.46
C ALA A 109 -8.43 -0.94 27.39
N TRP A 110 -7.70 0.01 26.81
CA TRP A 110 -7.12 1.12 27.55
C TRP A 110 -8.21 2.04 28.09
N ALA A 111 -8.10 2.41 29.37
CA ALA A 111 -9.00 3.37 30.02
C ALA A 111 -8.32 4.74 30.15
N THR A 112 -9.10 5.78 30.44
CA THR A 112 -8.57 7.14 30.70
C THR A 112 -7.52 7.18 31.82
N ALA A 113 -7.65 6.32 32.83
CA ALA A 113 -6.66 6.20 33.91
C ALA A 113 -5.30 5.68 33.41
N HIS A 114 -5.24 5.11 32.20
CA HIS A 114 -4.02 4.57 31.60
C HIS A 114 -3.29 5.56 30.70
N LEU A 115 -3.70 6.83 30.61
CA LEU A 115 -3.02 7.80 29.76
C LEU A 115 -1.55 8.01 30.18
N GLY A 116 -0.64 7.96 29.21
CA GLY A 116 0.79 8.18 29.42
C GLY A 116 1.68 7.15 28.74
N GLN A 117 2.96 7.19 29.09
CA GLN A 117 3.98 6.31 28.54
C GLN A 117 4.04 5.01 29.34
N TRP A 118 3.86 3.89 28.67
CA TRP A 118 3.89 2.56 29.28
C TRP A 118 5.18 1.83 28.97
N VAL A 119 5.66 1.06 29.95
CA VAL A 119 6.59 -0.04 29.73
C VAL A 119 5.95 -1.31 30.27
N LYS A 120 5.86 -2.33 29.43
CA LYS A 120 5.42 -3.68 29.79
C LYS A 120 6.63 -4.60 29.73
N THR A 121 6.89 -5.32 30.82
CA THR A 121 8.00 -6.24 30.97
C THR A 121 7.44 -7.64 31.20
N ALA A 122 7.78 -8.58 30.32
CA ALA A 122 7.54 -10.00 30.55
C ALA A 122 8.80 -10.62 31.19
N THR A 123 8.60 -11.45 32.20
CA THR A 123 9.63 -12.26 32.84
C THR A 123 9.31 -13.73 32.60
N ILE A 124 10.20 -14.47 31.95
CA ILE A 124 10.01 -15.88 31.58
C ILE A 124 11.29 -16.62 31.92
N ALA A 125 11.19 -17.67 32.75
CA ALA A 125 12.34 -18.45 33.24
C ALA A 125 13.51 -17.59 33.78
N GLY A 126 13.19 -16.51 34.48
CA GLY A 126 14.19 -15.60 35.09
C GLY A 126 14.78 -14.56 34.13
N GLN A 127 14.39 -14.55 32.85
CA GLN A 127 14.81 -13.56 31.86
C GLN A 127 13.72 -12.52 31.65
N THR A 128 14.10 -11.30 31.24
CA THR A 128 13.15 -10.21 31.04
C THR A 128 13.19 -9.68 29.62
N GLY A 129 12.03 -9.44 29.02
CA GLY A 129 11.88 -8.69 27.77
C GLY A 129 10.91 -7.55 28.00
N SER A 130 11.17 -6.38 27.40
CA SER A 130 10.31 -5.20 27.61
C SER A 130 9.92 -4.53 26.30
N VAL A 131 8.71 -4.00 26.28
CA VAL A 131 8.17 -3.17 25.20
C VAL A 131 7.61 -1.88 25.78
N ALA A 132 7.78 -0.78 25.06
CA ALA A 132 7.29 0.52 25.46
C ALA A 132 6.38 1.11 24.37
N PHE A 133 5.30 1.76 24.80
CA PHE A 133 4.28 2.37 23.95
C PHE A 133 3.62 3.53 24.71
N THR A 134 2.79 4.33 24.06
CA THR A 134 2.08 5.45 24.71
C THR A 134 0.59 5.26 24.56
N VAL A 135 -0.17 5.50 25.62
CA VAL A 135 -1.64 5.56 25.58
C VAL A 135 -2.05 7.03 25.57
N THR A 136 -2.79 7.43 24.53
CA THR A 136 -3.29 8.80 24.34
C THR A 136 -4.82 8.80 24.31
N PRO A 137 -5.47 9.96 24.48
CA PRO A 137 -6.88 10.08 24.13
C PRO A 137 -7.10 9.72 22.64
N SER A 138 -8.35 9.58 22.22
CA SER A 138 -8.69 9.42 20.80
C SER A 138 -9.20 10.74 20.24
N LEU A 139 -8.73 11.16 19.07
CA LEU A 139 -9.36 12.21 18.27
C LEU A 139 -9.84 11.59 16.96
N THR A 140 -11.14 11.67 16.74
CA THR A 140 -11.80 11.18 15.53
C THR A 140 -12.49 12.33 14.81
N LEU A 141 -12.59 12.18 13.50
CA LEU A 141 -13.20 13.14 12.58
C LEU A 141 -14.38 12.46 11.89
N THR A 142 -15.52 13.14 11.86
CA THR A 142 -16.74 12.69 11.17
C THR A 142 -17.33 13.84 10.35
N GLY A 143 -18.29 13.57 9.46
CA GLY A 143 -19.04 14.63 8.76
C GLY A 143 -18.50 15.11 7.40
N GLY A 144 -17.71 14.31 6.69
CA GLY A 144 -17.41 14.53 5.26
C GLY A 144 -18.19 13.55 4.40
N SER A 145 -18.33 13.81 3.10
CA SER A 145 -18.80 12.83 2.10
C SER A 145 -17.75 11.72 1.88
N ALA A 146 -17.40 11.02 2.96
CA ALA A 146 -16.47 9.92 2.99
C ALA A 146 -17.11 8.72 2.27
N SER A 147 -16.93 8.69 0.95
CA SER A 147 -17.21 7.51 0.13
C SER A 147 -16.22 6.41 0.52
N SER A 148 -16.77 5.29 0.98
CA SER A 148 -16.14 4.22 1.75
C SER A 148 -15.22 3.29 0.94
N VAL A 149 -14.06 3.79 0.53
CA VAL A 149 -12.98 2.95 -0.02
C VAL A 149 -11.80 2.90 0.95
N SER A 150 -11.58 1.75 1.57
CA SER A 150 -10.56 1.59 2.60
C SER A 150 -9.14 1.48 2.05
N PHE A 151 -8.19 2.31 2.52
CA PHE A 151 -6.80 1.98 2.98
C PHE A 151 -6.10 3.29 3.41
N PRO A 152 -5.39 3.30 4.55
CA PRO A 152 -5.76 4.16 5.70
C PRO A 152 -6.46 5.46 5.24
N LEU A 153 -7.79 5.46 5.37
CA LEU A 153 -8.65 6.57 4.97
C LEU A 153 -8.27 7.84 5.72
N ILE A 154 -7.68 8.80 5.01
CA ILE A 154 -7.62 10.19 5.44
C ILE A 154 -9.02 10.76 5.18
N PRO A 155 -9.80 11.17 6.19
CA PRO A 155 -11.12 11.78 5.97
C PRO A 155 -11.02 12.95 4.99
N THR A 156 -11.99 13.11 4.08
CA THR A 156 -12.00 14.23 3.14
C THR A 156 -13.30 15.02 3.23
N TYR A 157 -13.16 16.35 3.18
CA TYR A 157 -14.22 17.34 3.24
C TYR A 157 -14.18 18.22 1.99
N GLN A 158 -15.32 18.72 1.56
CA GLN A 158 -15.43 19.69 0.46
C GLN A 158 -15.52 21.12 1.00
N LEU A 159 -15.30 22.12 0.15
CA LEU A 159 -15.74 23.48 0.47
C LEU A 159 -17.26 23.48 0.64
N GLY A 160 -17.73 24.01 1.76
CA GLY A 160 -19.11 23.93 2.23
C GLY A 160 -19.31 22.90 3.35
N ASP A 161 -18.43 21.90 3.46
CA ASP A 161 -18.49 20.94 4.57
C ASP A 161 -17.92 21.52 5.85
N ALA A 162 -18.31 20.91 6.98
CA ALA A 162 -17.75 21.21 8.29
C ALA A 162 -17.37 19.91 9.01
N PRO A 163 -16.13 19.77 9.52
CA PRO A 163 -15.70 18.58 10.23
C PRO A 163 -16.37 18.52 11.60
N THR A 164 -16.87 17.35 11.98
CA THR A 164 -17.25 17.08 13.37
C THR A 164 -16.08 16.41 14.08
N TYR A 165 -15.47 17.16 14.99
CA TYR A 165 -14.40 16.67 15.84
C TYR A 165 -15.00 15.92 17.03
N ARG A 166 -14.40 14.78 17.40
CA ARG A 166 -14.76 14.03 18.59
C ARG A 166 -13.53 13.55 19.32
N ILE A 167 -13.39 13.99 20.57
CA ILE A 167 -12.38 13.51 21.52
C ILE A 167 -13.05 12.52 22.47
N THR A 168 -12.40 11.39 22.72
CA THR A 168 -12.85 10.43 23.73
C THR A 168 -11.69 9.97 24.61
N GLY A 169 -12.01 9.60 25.85
CA GLY A 169 -11.04 9.03 26.78
C GLY A 169 -10.02 10.01 27.35
N ALA A 170 -10.22 11.31 27.16
CA ALA A 170 -9.40 12.34 27.80
C ALA A 170 -9.75 12.48 29.29
N PRO A 171 -8.92 13.12 30.13
CA PRO A 171 -9.31 13.39 31.52
C PRO A 171 -10.58 14.26 31.59
N PRO A 172 -11.48 14.05 32.56
CA PRO A 172 -12.71 14.83 32.70
C PRO A 172 -12.48 16.34 32.83
N ASN A 173 -13.41 17.16 32.33
CA ASN A 173 -13.43 18.62 32.50
C ASN A 173 -12.14 19.35 32.05
N SER A 174 -11.36 18.72 31.18
CA SER A 174 -10.04 19.22 30.78
C SER A 174 -10.13 20.18 29.61
N PRO A 175 -9.44 21.34 29.65
CA PRO A 175 -9.38 22.26 28.52
C PRO A 175 -8.69 21.62 27.31
N ILE A 176 -9.14 21.99 26.11
CA ILE A 176 -8.65 21.46 24.83
C ILE A 176 -7.97 22.59 24.06
N TYR A 177 -6.67 22.43 23.80
CA TYR A 177 -5.85 23.39 23.06
C TYR A 177 -5.59 22.86 21.65
N TRP A 178 -5.97 23.62 20.62
CA TRP A 178 -5.89 23.20 19.23
C TRP A 178 -4.66 23.76 18.53
N SER A 179 -4.07 22.96 17.66
CA SER A 179 -3.11 23.40 16.67
C SER A 179 -3.49 22.84 15.30
N SER A 180 -3.19 23.58 14.23
CA SER A 180 -3.30 23.03 12.88
C SER A 180 -2.18 23.38 11.93
N THR A 181 -1.93 22.43 11.03
CA THR A 181 -1.14 22.65 9.82
C THR A 181 -1.99 22.40 8.57
N LEU A 182 -1.67 23.13 7.50
CA LEU A 182 -2.15 22.96 6.15
C LEU A 182 -0.94 22.70 5.26
N ASN A 183 -0.92 21.57 4.57
CA ASN A 183 0.20 21.10 3.74
C ASN A 183 1.53 21.14 4.51
N GLY A 184 1.51 20.66 5.75
CA GLY A 184 2.68 20.66 6.65
C GLY A 184 3.06 22.02 7.23
N ARG A 185 2.48 23.14 6.77
CA ARG A 185 2.77 24.49 7.27
C ARG A 185 1.78 24.90 8.36
N SER A 186 2.26 25.57 9.40
CA SER A 186 1.37 26.10 10.45
C SER A 186 0.35 27.07 9.86
N THR A 187 -0.88 26.96 10.33
CA THR A 187 -2.00 27.85 9.99
C THR A 187 -2.08 29.09 10.88
N GLY A 188 -1.14 29.23 11.83
CA GLY A 188 -1.20 30.22 12.92
C GLY A 188 -1.98 29.73 14.14
N GLU A 189 -2.78 28.67 14.01
CA GLU A 189 -3.39 28.00 15.15
C GLU A 189 -2.33 27.14 15.87
N VAL A 190 -1.84 27.62 17.02
CA VAL A 190 -0.83 26.95 17.85
C VAL A 190 -1.25 26.97 19.31
N ASN A 191 -1.69 25.82 19.82
CA ASN A 191 -2.24 25.63 21.18
C ASN A 191 -3.31 26.66 21.57
N VAL A 192 -4.23 26.98 20.65
CA VAL A 192 -5.31 27.93 20.88
C VAL A 192 -6.43 27.27 21.69
N TYR A 193 -6.87 27.94 22.76
CA TYR A 193 -7.99 27.49 23.57
C TYR A 193 -9.26 28.26 23.20
N TYR A 194 -10.26 27.55 22.66
CA TYR A 194 -11.54 28.13 22.25
C TYR A 194 -12.63 28.04 23.33
N GLY A 195 -12.26 27.91 24.62
CA GLY A 195 -13.24 27.71 25.70
C GLY A 195 -13.82 26.29 25.73
N GLN A 196 -13.18 25.33 25.07
CA GLN A 196 -13.68 23.97 24.88
C GLN A 196 -13.06 23.02 25.91
N ASN A 197 -13.89 22.33 26.68
CA ASN A 197 -13.46 21.36 27.66
C ASN A 197 -14.11 20.01 27.40
N THR A 198 -13.43 18.93 27.76
CA THR A 198 -14.07 17.62 27.86
C THR A 198 -15.16 17.63 28.93
N ASP A 199 -16.16 16.76 28.79
CA ASP A 199 -17.22 16.57 29.77
C ASP A 199 -16.74 15.79 31.01
N GLY A 200 -17.65 15.54 31.95
CA GLY A 200 -17.37 14.77 33.16
C GLY A 200 -16.95 13.31 32.92
N SER A 201 -17.12 12.81 31.69
CA SER A 201 -16.74 11.47 31.24
C SER A 201 -15.49 11.49 30.35
N GLY A 202 -14.86 12.65 30.16
CA GLY A 202 -13.65 12.74 29.33
C GLY A 202 -13.89 12.78 27.83
N ASN A 203 -15.12 13.09 27.39
CA ASN A 203 -15.48 13.18 25.99
C ASN A 203 -15.73 14.62 25.57
N TRP A 204 -15.56 14.91 24.29
CA TRP A 204 -15.96 16.19 23.71
C TRP A 204 -16.33 15.99 22.25
N SER A 205 -17.33 16.72 21.77
CA SER A 205 -17.61 16.78 20.33
C SER A 205 -18.17 18.14 19.95
N ALA A 206 -17.71 18.66 18.81
CA ALA A 206 -18.30 19.83 18.19
C ALA A 206 -18.10 19.81 16.67
N VAL A 207 -18.98 20.50 15.98
CA VAL A 207 -18.82 20.84 14.57
C VAL A 207 -17.84 22.01 14.47
N GLY A 208 -16.81 21.84 13.63
CA GLY A 208 -15.85 22.87 13.28
C GLY A 208 -16.43 23.94 12.36
N GLY A 209 -15.58 24.90 11.98
CA GLY A 209 -15.95 25.88 10.95
C GLY A 209 -16.15 25.21 9.59
N THR A 210 -17.10 25.74 8.82
CA THR A 210 -17.26 25.37 7.41
C THR A 210 -16.02 25.78 6.61
N TRP A 211 -15.61 24.93 5.68
CA TRP A 211 -14.55 25.26 4.72
C TRP A 211 -15.12 26.17 3.63
N THR A 212 -14.77 27.44 3.60
CA THR A 212 -15.40 28.42 2.69
C THR A 212 -14.46 28.95 1.60
N GLY A 213 -13.14 28.78 1.76
CA GLY A 213 -12.16 29.38 0.87
C GLY A 213 -11.26 28.37 0.19
N VAL A 214 -10.92 28.62 -1.09
CA VAL A 214 -9.92 27.83 -1.83
C VAL A 214 -8.55 27.81 -1.15
N SER A 215 -8.22 28.82 -0.34
CA SER A 215 -7.00 28.84 0.49
C SER A 215 -7.00 27.83 1.62
N GLN A 216 -8.13 27.17 1.89
CA GLN A 216 -8.27 26.11 2.88
C GLN A 216 -8.20 24.72 2.25
N VAL A 217 -8.05 24.62 0.93
CA VAL A 217 -7.92 23.34 0.23
C VAL A 217 -6.51 22.77 0.46
N GLY A 218 -6.44 21.49 0.80
CA GLY A 218 -5.18 20.76 0.99
C GLY A 218 -5.24 19.68 2.07
N ALA A 219 -4.07 19.14 2.41
CA ALA A 219 -3.89 18.19 3.50
C ALA A 219 -3.81 18.93 4.84
N TRP A 220 -4.75 18.63 5.73
CA TRP A 220 -4.83 19.22 7.06
C TRP A 220 -4.38 18.25 8.13
N THR A 221 -3.72 18.80 9.15
CA THR A 221 -3.51 18.12 10.41
C THR A 221 -4.11 18.97 11.52
N LYS A 222 -4.94 18.37 12.36
CA LYS A 222 -5.45 18.98 13.60
C LYS A 222 -4.90 18.21 14.78
N THR A 223 -4.30 18.93 15.72
CA THR A 223 -3.76 18.38 16.96
C THR A 223 -4.47 19.00 18.15
N ALA A 224 -5.04 18.19 19.03
CA ALA A 224 -5.57 18.62 20.31
C ALA A 224 -4.60 18.25 21.43
N ALA A 225 -4.13 19.24 22.18
CA ALA A 225 -3.42 19.10 23.44
C ALA A 225 -4.42 19.20 24.60
N ILE A 226 -4.46 18.19 25.46
CA ILE A 226 -5.48 18.05 26.51
C ILE A 226 -4.93 18.50 27.88
N GLY A 227 -5.69 19.32 28.60
CA GLY A 227 -5.40 19.78 29.95
C GLY A 227 -4.45 20.99 30.00
N SER A 228 -3.42 21.01 29.16
CA SER A 228 -2.52 22.16 28.99
C SER A 228 -1.88 22.15 27.60
N PRO A 229 -1.28 23.26 27.12
CA PRO A 229 -0.54 23.30 25.85
C PRO A 229 0.58 22.25 25.72
N GLY A 230 1.15 21.80 26.84
CA GLY A 230 2.18 20.76 26.90
C GLY A 230 1.65 19.37 27.27
N GLY A 231 0.33 19.21 27.41
CA GLY A 231 -0.30 17.95 27.81
C GLY A 231 -0.27 16.88 26.70
N PRO A 232 -0.90 15.72 26.96
CA PRO A 232 -1.05 14.67 25.95
C PRO A 232 -1.66 15.22 24.66
N LYS A 233 -1.03 14.88 23.54
CA LYS A 233 -1.45 15.33 22.20
C LYS A 233 -2.08 14.19 21.43
N VAL A 234 -3.16 14.52 20.74
CA VAL A 234 -3.84 13.63 19.79
C VAL A 234 -3.96 14.34 18.47
N THR A 235 -3.67 13.63 17.39
CA THR A 235 -3.58 14.24 16.06
C THR A 235 -4.46 13.46 15.09
N ALA A 236 -5.22 14.18 14.29
CA ALA A 236 -5.99 13.63 13.18
C ALA A 236 -5.61 14.38 11.89
N GLY A 237 -5.27 13.61 10.85
CA GLY A 237 -5.09 14.11 9.49
C GLY A 237 -6.39 14.01 8.71
N PHE A 238 -6.67 14.97 7.83
CA PHE A 238 -7.80 14.95 6.89
C PHE A 238 -7.47 15.80 5.65
N GLN A 239 -8.32 15.79 4.64
CA GLN A 239 -8.19 16.60 3.44
C GLN A 239 -9.39 17.53 3.27
N VAL A 240 -9.15 18.69 2.68
CA VAL A 240 -10.19 19.61 2.21
C VAL A 240 -10.00 19.79 0.70
N ILE A 241 -11.04 19.57 -0.09
CA ILE A 241 -11.05 19.69 -1.55
C ILE A 241 -12.05 20.78 -2.00
N SER A 242 -11.82 21.40 -3.16
CA SER A 242 -12.62 22.54 -3.63
C SER A 242 -14.08 22.19 -3.95
N SER A 243 -14.34 21.04 -4.59
CA SER A 243 -15.66 20.37 -4.78
C SER A 243 -15.48 19.10 -5.64
N CYS A 244 -16.50 18.24 -5.79
CA CYS A 244 -16.53 17.21 -6.87
C CYS A 244 -16.61 17.81 -8.29
N THR A 245 -17.01 19.08 -8.41
CA THR A 245 -17.24 19.74 -9.68
C THR A 245 -15.97 20.46 -10.10
N ILE A 246 -15.12 19.77 -10.87
CA ILE A 246 -13.86 20.33 -11.34
C ILE A 246 -13.81 20.25 -12.86
N PHE A 247 -13.72 21.45 -13.47
CA PHE A 247 -13.52 21.79 -14.88
C PHE A 247 -14.40 21.08 -15.93
N SER A 248 -15.14 21.87 -16.72
CA SER A 248 -15.69 21.37 -17.99
C SER A 248 -14.54 20.83 -18.84
N ALA A 249 -14.68 19.59 -19.34
CA ALA A 249 -13.72 18.97 -20.25
C ALA A 249 -13.28 19.98 -21.31
N SER A 250 -11.97 20.12 -21.47
CA SER A 250 -11.46 20.86 -22.61
C SER A 250 -11.80 20.03 -23.84
N ASN A 251 -12.64 20.55 -24.75
CA ASN A 251 -12.91 19.91 -26.04
C ASN A 251 -11.70 19.98 -27.00
N VAL A 252 -10.49 20.19 -26.48
CA VAL A 252 -9.27 20.18 -27.28
C VAL A 252 -8.96 18.73 -27.61
N LEU A 253 -9.34 18.34 -28.82
CA LEU A 253 -8.87 17.12 -29.45
C LEU A 253 -7.36 17.26 -29.68
N THR A 254 -6.55 16.71 -28.79
CA THR A 254 -5.13 16.48 -29.08
C THR A 254 -5.04 15.37 -30.13
N GLY A 255 -4.28 15.59 -31.20
CA GLY A 255 -4.02 14.53 -32.17
C GLY A 255 -3.36 13.33 -31.47
N SER A 256 -3.76 12.10 -31.83
CA SER A 256 -3.09 10.88 -31.36
C SER A 256 -1.62 10.93 -31.72
N ASN A 257 -0.78 10.71 -30.73
CA ASN A 257 0.63 10.44 -30.88
C ASN A 257 0.96 9.17 -30.07
N ILE A 258 2.04 8.48 -30.45
CA ILE A 258 2.47 7.21 -29.83
C ILE A 258 2.59 7.36 -28.30
N PHE A 259 2.97 8.53 -27.80
CA PHE A 259 3.14 8.76 -26.36
C PHE A 259 1.79 8.80 -25.63
N ALA A 260 0.80 9.53 -26.16
CA ALA A 260 -0.56 9.65 -25.65
C ALA A 260 -1.34 8.32 -25.60
N ASP A 261 -1.09 7.43 -26.56
CA ASP A 261 -1.73 6.12 -26.64
C ASP A 261 -1.07 5.05 -25.75
N HIS A 262 0.09 5.34 -25.15
CA HIS A 262 0.86 4.39 -24.35
C HIS A 262 1.19 4.86 -22.93
N THR A 263 1.07 6.16 -22.62
CA THR A 263 1.50 6.71 -21.32
C THR A 263 0.40 7.48 -20.62
N SER A 264 0.25 7.27 -19.31
CA SER A 264 -0.62 8.07 -18.44
C SER A 264 -0.13 8.00 -17.00
N THR A 265 -0.98 8.43 -16.05
CA THR A 265 -0.71 8.32 -14.63
C THR A 265 -1.80 7.54 -13.93
N TYR A 266 -1.40 6.84 -12.88
CA TYR A 266 -2.27 6.09 -12.02
C TYR A 266 -3.16 7.05 -11.23
N ASP A 267 -4.47 6.84 -11.25
CA ASP A 267 -5.43 7.56 -10.41
C ASP A 267 -5.84 6.68 -9.22
N TRP A 268 -5.25 6.97 -8.06
CA TRP A 268 -5.59 6.36 -6.78
C TRP A 268 -6.12 7.44 -5.84
N PRO A 269 -7.35 7.90 -6.03
CA PRO A 269 -7.86 8.93 -5.16
C PRO A 269 -8.28 8.28 -3.84
N ASN A 270 -7.87 8.91 -2.73
CA ASN A 270 -8.39 8.58 -1.40
C ASN A 270 -9.89 8.94 -1.27
N VAL A 271 -10.50 9.50 -2.34
CA VAL A 271 -11.85 10.05 -2.37
C VAL A 271 -12.47 9.77 -3.74
N ARG A 272 -13.58 9.03 -3.78
CA ARG A 272 -14.23 8.63 -5.06
C ARG A 272 -14.57 9.78 -6.01
N CYS A 273 -14.78 10.98 -5.47
CA CYS A 273 -15.12 12.17 -6.24
C CYS A 273 -13.99 12.78 -7.07
N LEU A 274 -12.78 12.24 -6.99
CA LEU A 274 -11.65 12.72 -7.81
C LEU A 274 -11.41 11.84 -9.03
N ILE A 275 -12.10 10.70 -9.16
CA ILE A 275 -11.86 9.77 -10.27
C ILE A 275 -12.21 10.40 -11.63
N ASP A 276 -13.33 11.10 -11.72
CA ASP A 276 -13.73 11.81 -12.93
C ASP A 276 -12.87 13.06 -13.18
N ASP A 277 -12.46 13.78 -12.15
CA ASP A 277 -11.50 14.88 -12.29
C ASP A 277 -10.14 14.38 -12.78
N GLY A 278 -9.63 13.29 -12.21
CA GLY A 278 -8.38 12.67 -12.63
C GLY A 278 -8.44 12.19 -14.08
N ALA A 279 -9.51 11.49 -14.45
CA ALA A 279 -9.76 11.08 -15.83
C ALA A 279 -9.81 12.28 -16.80
N ASN A 280 -10.51 13.36 -16.43
CA ASN A 280 -10.60 14.57 -17.25
C ASN A 280 -9.27 15.29 -17.37
N ARG A 281 -8.48 15.38 -16.30
CA ARG A 281 -7.14 15.99 -16.32
C ARG A 281 -6.19 15.19 -17.20
N MET A 282 -6.19 13.87 -17.09
CA MET A 282 -5.37 13.02 -17.95
C MET A 282 -5.76 13.16 -19.41
N ALA A 283 -7.06 13.15 -19.71
CA ALA A 283 -7.57 13.42 -21.05
C ALA A 283 -7.16 14.82 -21.55
N ASN A 284 -7.23 15.85 -20.69
CA ASN A 284 -6.84 17.22 -21.03
C ASN A 284 -5.33 17.38 -21.25
N LEU A 285 -4.50 16.57 -20.59
CA LEU A 285 -3.05 16.47 -20.88
C LEU A 285 -2.79 15.79 -22.22
N GLY A 286 -3.80 15.14 -22.81
CA GLY A 286 -3.73 14.43 -24.09
C GLY A 286 -3.56 12.91 -23.94
N ALA A 287 -3.68 12.35 -22.74
CA ALA A 287 -3.63 10.91 -22.57
C ALA A 287 -4.88 10.23 -23.15
N HIS A 288 -4.70 9.08 -23.79
CA HIS A 288 -5.78 8.20 -24.26
C HIS A 288 -5.90 6.92 -23.44
N VAL A 289 -4.99 6.72 -22.49
CA VAL A 289 -4.99 5.61 -21.53
C VAL A 289 -5.19 6.17 -20.12
N LEU A 290 -5.85 5.40 -19.24
CA LEU A 290 -6.02 5.73 -17.83
C LEU A 290 -5.85 4.47 -17.01
N HIS A 291 -5.12 4.53 -15.90
CA HIS A 291 -5.08 3.46 -14.90
C HIS A 291 -5.73 3.99 -13.63
N MET A 292 -6.77 3.35 -13.13
CA MET A 292 -7.56 3.83 -12.00
C MET A 292 -8.02 2.70 -11.10
N VAL A 293 -8.38 3.01 -9.86
CA VAL A 293 -8.94 2.02 -8.92
C VAL A 293 -10.43 1.84 -9.14
N LEU A 294 -10.91 0.60 -9.10
CA LEU A 294 -12.32 0.25 -8.96
C LEU A 294 -12.48 -0.64 -7.72
N ALA A 295 -13.05 -0.09 -6.65
CA ALA A 295 -13.15 -0.78 -5.38
C ALA A 295 -14.60 -0.93 -4.93
N SER A 296 -15.01 -2.16 -4.60
CA SER A 296 -16.31 -2.45 -4.02
C SER A 296 -16.52 -1.64 -2.74
N ASN A 297 -17.73 -1.13 -2.53
CA ASN A 297 -18.05 -0.46 -1.28
C ASN A 297 -18.09 -1.48 -0.12
N CYS A 298 -17.06 -1.46 0.72
CA CYS A 298 -16.87 -2.46 1.77
C CYS A 298 -17.94 -2.38 2.88
N THR A 299 -18.61 -1.23 3.05
CA THR A 299 -19.60 -1.02 4.10
C THR A 299 -20.94 -1.64 3.75
N VAL A 300 -21.39 -1.45 2.51
CA VAL A 300 -22.68 -1.98 2.02
C VAL A 300 -22.53 -3.27 1.23
N GLN A 301 -21.29 -3.71 0.99
CA GLN A 301 -20.96 -4.89 0.18
C GLN A 301 -21.56 -4.77 -1.22
N ASP A 302 -21.35 -3.64 -1.90
CA ASP A 302 -21.80 -3.47 -3.28
C ASP A 302 -21.04 -4.40 -4.22
N SER A 303 -21.67 -4.79 -5.33
CA SER A 303 -20.99 -5.57 -6.36
C SER A 303 -20.09 -4.67 -7.19
N LEU A 304 -19.06 -5.23 -7.83
CA LEU A 304 -18.22 -4.48 -8.77
C LEU A 304 -19.05 -3.87 -9.93
N ALA A 305 -20.11 -4.55 -10.36
CA ALA A 305 -21.04 -4.02 -11.36
C ALA A 305 -21.80 -2.79 -10.85
N SER A 306 -22.22 -2.79 -9.58
CA SER A 306 -22.87 -1.65 -8.94
C SER A 306 -21.91 -0.47 -8.80
N GLU A 307 -20.65 -0.73 -8.44
CA GLU A 307 -19.62 0.29 -8.35
C GLU A 307 -19.39 1.00 -9.70
N LEU A 308 -19.39 0.23 -10.79
CA LEU A 308 -19.25 0.77 -12.14
C LEU A 308 -20.35 1.80 -12.46
N GLN A 309 -21.55 1.66 -11.88
CA GLN A 309 -22.71 2.55 -12.11
C GLN A 309 -22.67 3.83 -11.28
N THR A 310 -21.68 4.03 -10.41
CA THR A 310 -21.57 5.26 -9.63
C THR A 310 -21.34 6.46 -10.57
N PRO A 311 -21.97 7.62 -10.30
CA PRO A 311 -21.89 8.78 -11.21
C PRO A 311 -20.46 9.21 -11.55
N GLU A 312 -19.54 9.14 -10.60
CA GLU A 312 -18.12 9.49 -10.75
C GLU A 312 -17.44 8.56 -11.75
N ILE A 313 -17.59 7.24 -11.57
CA ILE A 313 -17.04 6.24 -12.50
C ILE A 313 -17.66 6.41 -13.89
N GLN A 314 -18.98 6.61 -13.96
CA GLN A 314 -19.69 6.83 -15.22
C GLN A 314 -19.16 8.04 -16.00
N ARG A 315 -18.89 9.17 -15.30
CA ARG A 315 -18.30 10.36 -15.92
C ARG A 315 -16.87 10.10 -16.40
N ALA A 316 -16.04 9.44 -15.60
CA ALA A 316 -14.66 9.09 -15.99
C ALA A 316 -14.64 8.20 -17.26
N LEU A 317 -15.43 7.13 -17.26
CA LEU A 317 -15.48 6.18 -18.38
C LEU A 317 -16.17 6.75 -19.62
N GLY A 318 -17.08 7.72 -19.44
CA GLY A 318 -17.75 8.45 -20.51
C GLY A 318 -16.83 9.43 -21.26
N ASN A 319 -15.62 9.71 -20.78
CA ASN A 319 -14.69 10.61 -21.45
C ASN A 319 -14.33 10.06 -22.86
N PRO A 320 -14.57 10.82 -23.94
CA PRO A 320 -14.37 10.33 -25.32
C PRO A 320 -12.90 10.25 -25.73
N ASN A 321 -11.99 10.96 -25.04
CA ASN A 321 -10.56 10.94 -25.34
C ASN A 321 -9.87 9.70 -24.75
N LEU A 322 -10.44 9.11 -23.70
CA LEU A 322 -9.91 7.90 -23.08
C LEU A 322 -10.40 6.66 -23.84
N LYS A 323 -9.46 5.93 -24.45
CA LYS A 323 -9.70 4.73 -25.24
C LYS A 323 -9.43 3.45 -24.46
N THR A 324 -8.39 3.43 -23.64
CA THR A 324 -8.06 2.28 -22.80
C THR A 324 -8.14 2.65 -21.33
N ILE A 325 -8.87 1.85 -20.56
CA ILE A 325 -8.96 2.00 -19.10
C ILE A 325 -8.43 0.73 -18.43
N VAL A 326 -7.40 0.87 -17.61
CA VAL A 326 -6.88 -0.17 -16.73
C VAL A 326 -7.51 0.02 -15.35
N PHE A 327 -8.19 -1.00 -14.85
CA PHE A 327 -8.72 -1.02 -13.50
C PHE A 327 -7.80 -1.82 -12.59
N THR A 328 -7.34 -1.23 -11.51
CA THR A 328 -6.94 -2.01 -10.33
C THR A 328 -8.17 -2.29 -9.51
N VAL A 329 -8.58 -3.55 -9.45
CA VAL A 329 -9.85 -3.93 -8.86
C VAL A 329 -9.67 -4.49 -7.45
N ALA A 330 -10.37 -3.88 -6.49
CA ALA A 330 -10.57 -4.39 -5.13
C ALA A 330 -12.01 -4.90 -4.99
N ASP A 331 -12.18 -6.23 -5.02
CA ASP A 331 -13.49 -6.88 -4.85
C ASP A 331 -13.90 -7.01 -3.37
N ARG A 332 -15.09 -7.54 -3.12
CA ARG A 332 -15.64 -7.73 -1.76
C ARG A 332 -14.77 -8.61 -0.85
N THR A 333 -14.02 -9.55 -1.40
CA THR A 333 -13.10 -10.42 -0.64
C THR A 333 -11.79 -9.71 -0.27
N THR A 334 -11.47 -8.61 -0.95
CA THR A 334 -10.31 -7.75 -0.64
C THR A 334 -10.63 -6.59 0.33
N CYS A 335 -11.87 -6.50 0.83
CA CYS A 335 -12.36 -5.37 1.63
C CYS A 335 -12.11 -5.44 3.16
N GLN A 336 -11.79 -4.29 3.75
CA GLN A 336 -11.51 -3.85 5.15
C GLN A 336 -11.55 -4.87 6.33
N ASN A 337 -12.63 -5.63 6.53
CA ASN A 337 -12.69 -6.61 7.64
C ASN A 337 -12.23 -8.00 7.23
N ASN A 338 -12.13 -8.26 5.93
CA ASN A 338 -11.75 -9.50 5.28
C ASN A 338 -10.57 -9.29 4.32
N SER A 339 -9.88 -8.14 4.37
CA SER A 339 -8.96 -7.64 3.32
C SER A 339 -7.69 -8.47 3.09
N ARG A 340 -7.63 -9.67 3.65
CA ARG A 340 -6.54 -10.64 3.53
C ARG A 340 -7.04 -12.08 3.50
N ILE A 341 -8.36 -12.33 3.56
CA ILE A 341 -8.90 -13.69 3.44
C ILE A 341 -8.75 -14.23 2.01
N TYR A 342 -8.66 -13.36 1.02
CA TYR A 342 -8.62 -13.79 -0.38
C TYR A 342 -7.33 -14.54 -0.74
N VAL A 343 -6.31 -14.54 0.13
CA VAL A 343 -5.13 -15.41 -0.01
C VAL A 343 -5.30 -16.76 0.71
N ASP A 344 -6.45 -17.03 1.33
CA ASP A 344 -6.77 -18.32 1.92
C ASP A 344 -7.11 -19.35 0.83
N PRO A 345 -6.30 -20.40 0.65
CA PRO A 345 -6.56 -21.42 -0.35
C PRO A 345 -7.88 -22.18 -0.11
N ALA A 346 -8.40 -22.23 1.11
CA ALA A 346 -9.65 -22.93 1.43
C ALA A 346 -10.88 -22.28 0.78
N LEU A 347 -10.79 -21.02 0.35
CA LEU A 347 -11.89 -20.31 -0.31
C LEU A 347 -12.07 -20.71 -1.79
N TYR A 348 -11.12 -21.41 -2.39
CA TYR A 348 -11.12 -21.67 -3.84
C TYR A 348 -11.31 -23.16 -4.16
N PRO A 349 -12.09 -23.47 -5.22
CA PRO A 349 -12.68 -22.55 -6.20
C PRO A 349 -14.00 -21.89 -5.75
N ASN A 350 -14.57 -22.29 -4.61
CA ASN A 350 -15.92 -21.91 -4.16
C ASN A 350 -15.97 -20.51 -3.50
N SER A 351 -15.78 -19.46 -4.29
CA SER A 351 -15.79 -18.06 -3.83
C SER A 351 -16.80 -17.20 -4.60
N ALA A 352 -17.25 -16.09 -3.98
CA ALA A 352 -18.10 -15.08 -4.62
C ALA A 352 -17.35 -14.23 -5.68
N VAL A 353 -16.02 -14.40 -5.78
CA VAL A 353 -15.15 -13.66 -6.70
C VAL A 353 -15.56 -13.92 -8.15
N THR A 354 -15.82 -15.19 -8.50
CA THR A 354 -16.25 -15.55 -9.86
C THR A 354 -17.50 -14.76 -10.28
N SER A 355 -18.53 -14.69 -9.43
CA SER A 355 -19.76 -13.95 -9.73
C SER A 355 -19.55 -12.43 -9.79
N ASP A 356 -18.70 -11.87 -8.93
CA ASP A 356 -18.42 -10.43 -8.93
C ASP A 356 -17.73 -10.01 -10.24
N TYR A 357 -16.75 -10.79 -10.71
CA TYR A 357 -16.05 -10.51 -11.98
C TYR A 357 -16.88 -10.84 -13.22
N GLN A 358 -17.77 -11.83 -13.14
CA GLN A 358 -18.78 -12.07 -14.16
C GLN A 358 -19.68 -10.84 -14.30
N GLY A 359 -20.26 -10.35 -13.18
CA GLY A 359 -21.13 -9.18 -13.17
C GLY A 359 -20.44 -7.93 -13.69
N LEU A 360 -19.20 -7.65 -13.26
CA LEU A 360 -18.40 -6.53 -13.77
C LEU A 360 -18.20 -6.62 -15.28
N THR A 361 -17.80 -7.79 -15.79
CA THR A 361 -17.55 -7.99 -17.22
C THR A 361 -18.83 -7.82 -18.04
N GLN A 362 -19.95 -8.36 -17.56
CA GLN A 362 -21.25 -8.18 -18.20
C GLN A 362 -21.64 -6.70 -18.26
N ALA A 363 -21.48 -5.96 -17.15
CA ALA A 363 -21.79 -4.53 -17.09
C ALA A 363 -20.93 -3.71 -18.07
N LEU A 364 -19.64 -4.02 -18.19
CA LEU A 364 -18.75 -3.38 -19.17
C LEU A 364 -19.23 -3.60 -20.60
N TYR A 365 -19.54 -4.85 -20.99
CA TYR A 365 -20.06 -5.16 -22.32
C TYR A 365 -21.44 -4.54 -22.59
N GLN A 366 -22.36 -4.57 -21.61
CA GLN A 366 -23.68 -3.95 -21.73
C GLN A 366 -23.60 -2.45 -21.99
N GLN A 367 -22.68 -1.78 -21.30
CA GLN A 367 -22.62 -0.33 -21.29
C GLN A 367 -21.74 0.24 -22.42
N PHE A 368 -20.63 -0.42 -22.74
CA PHE A 368 -19.59 0.14 -23.62
C PHE A 368 -19.43 -0.60 -24.95
N HIS A 369 -20.34 -1.53 -25.28
CA HIS A 369 -20.40 -2.10 -26.62
C HIS A 369 -20.54 -1.00 -27.68
N GLY A 370 -19.72 -1.07 -28.73
CA GLY A 370 -19.70 -0.12 -29.84
C GLY A 370 -18.94 1.19 -29.57
N THR A 371 -18.39 1.41 -28.38
CA THR A 371 -17.68 2.67 -28.07
C THR A 371 -16.22 2.70 -28.54
N GLY A 372 -15.68 1.56 -28.97
CA GLY A 372 -14.27 1.37 -29.31
C GLY A 372 -13.33 1.31 -28.10
N LYS A 373 -13.87 1.18 -26.88
CA LYS A 373 -13.06 1.19 -25.64
C LYS A 373 -12.44 -0.16 -25.34
N THR A 374 -11.29 -0.12 -24.70
CA THR A 374 -10.57 -1.28 -24.16
C THR A 374 -10.51 -1.18 -22.65
N PHE A 375 -10.88 -2.25 -21.95
CA PHE A 375 -10.79 -2.36 -20.50
C PHE A 375 -9.78 -3.44 -20.13
N ILE A 376 -8.88 -3.15 -19.19
CA ILE A 376 -7.93 -4.11 -18.65
C ILE A 376 -8.17 -4.21 -17.14
N ILE A 377 -8.55 -5.38 -16.65
CA ILE A 377 -8.86 -5.61 -15.24
C ILE A 377 -7.63 -6.24 -14.57
N SER A 378 -7.08 -5.60 -13.53
CA SER A 378 -5.83 -5.97 -12.85
C SER A 378 -6.01 -6.10 -11.32
N ASN A 379 -5.05 -6.74 -10.66
CA ASN A 379 -4.83 -6.63 -9.20
C ASN A 379 -3.80 -5.54 -8.90
N TRP A 380 -3.65 -5.19 -7.62
CA TRP A 380 -2.54 -4.36 -7.15
C TRP A 380 -1.41 -5.26 -6.64
N GLU A 381 -0.16 -4.97 -7.00
CA GLU A 381 1.09 -5.48 -6.39
C GLU A 381 0.99 -6.86 -5.70
N GLY A 382 0.85 -7.92 -6.49
CA GLY A 382 0.49 -9.24 -5.95
C GLY A 382 1.51 -9.85 -4.98
N ASP A 383 2.80 -9.50 -5.07
CA ASP A 383 3.80 -10.00 -4.11
C ASP A 383 3.60 -9.32 -2.75
N ASN A 384 3.38 -8.00 -2.72
CA ASN A 384 3.10 -7.27 -1.48
C ASN A 384 1.86 -7.82 -0.77
N VAL A 385 0.82 -8.18 -1.53
CA VAL A 385 -0.38 -8.83 -1.01
C VAL A 385 -0.06 -10.09 -0.20
N VAL A 386 0.84 -10.95 -0.70
CA VAL A 386 1.18 -12.23 -0.06
C VAL A 386 2.13 -12.03 1.12
N TYR A 387 3.07 -11.08 1.03
CA TYR A 387 4.15 -10.90 1.99
C TYR A 387 3.92 -9.71 2.93
N CYS A 388 2.80 -9.73 3.64
CA CYS A 388 2.44 -8.77 4.69
C CYS A 388 2.38 -7.29 4.28
N GLY A 389 2.37 -6.99 2.98
CA GLY A 389 2.43 -5.63 2.41
C GLY A 389 3.85 -5.12 2.14
N LEU A 390 4.89 -5.97 2.30
CA LEU A 390 6.30 -5.58 2.30
C LEU A 390 7.18 -6.67 1.65
N SER A 391 6.85 -7.14 0.45
CA SER A 391 7.54 -8.27 -0.19
C SER A 391 9.04 -8.05 -0.39
N TYR A 392 9.45 -6.83 -0.74
CA TYR A 392 10.87 -6.48 -0.85
C TYR A 392 11.61 -6.62 0.49
N ALA A 393 11.04 -6.07 1.57
CA ALA A 393 11.65 -6.17 2.90
C ALA A 393 11.62 -7.61 3.43
N TYR A 394 10.57 -8.37 3.12
CA TYR A 394 10.50 -9.81 3.43
C TYR A 394 11.67 -10.58 2.78
N ALA A 395 12.01 -10.26 1.53
CA ALA A 395 13.12 -10.89 0.84
C ALA A 395 14.49 -10.47 1.41
N THR A 396 14.66 -9.19 1.74
CA THR A 396 15.97 -8.58 1.97
C THR A 396 16.34 -8.37 3.44
N ASP A 397 15.36 -8.35 4.35
CA ASP A 397 15.57 -8.12 5.77
C ASP A 397 15.03 -9.28 6.62
N ALA A 398 15.93 -9.95 7.34
CA ALA A 398 15.59 -11.10 8.17
C ALA A 398 14.62 -10.75 9.31
N ALA A 399 14.68 -9.52 9.84
CA ALA A 399 13.79 -9.10 10.92
C ALA A 399 12.35 -8.89 10.41
N SER A 400 12.19 -8.21 9.27
CA SER A 400 10.90 -8.02 8.59
C SER A 400 10.28 -9.36 8.20
N ARG A 401 11.08 -10.28 7.67
CA ARG A 401 10.65 -11.66 7.37
C ARG A 401 10.15 -12.39 8.61
N ALA A 402 10.96 -12.45 9.66
CA ALA A 402 10.58 -13.13 10.91
C ALA A 402 9.31 -12.52 11.52
N ALA A 403 9.14 -11.20 11.44
CA ALA A 403 7.93 -10.52 11.89
C ALA A 403 6.70 -10.91 11.04
N CYS A 404 6.84 -11.00 9.72
CA CYS A 404 5.77 -11.45 8.84
C CYS A 404 5.40 -12.91 9.12
N ASP A 405 6.39 -13.81 9.19
CA ASP A 405 6.17 -15.25 9.43
C ASP A 405 5.48 -15.51 10.77
N THR A 406 5.96 -14.87 11.83
CA THR A 406 5.40 -15.02 13.19
C THR A 406 3.94 -14.59 13.25
N ASN A 407 3.58 -13.50 12.56
CA ASN A 407 2.24 -12.92 12.62
C ASN A 407 1.35 -13.36 11.44
N TYR A 408 1.83 -14.24 10.56
CA TYR A 408 1.17 -14.51 9.29
C TYR A 408 -0.26 -15.02 9.48
N SER A 409 -0.43 -16.02 10.35
CA SER A 409 -1.75 -16.60 10.63
C SER A 409 -2.72 -15.62 11.27
N VAL A 410 -2.23 -14.64 12.02
CA VAL A 410 -3.07 -13.57 12.59
C VAL A 410 -3.48 -12.59 11.49
N LEU A 411 -2.50 -12.12 10.70
CA LEU A 411 -2.71 -11.15 9.62
C LEU A 411 -3.59 -11.69 8.49
N TYR A 412 -3.52 -12.99 8.23
CA TYR A 412 -4.20 -13.68 7.14
C TYR A 412 -5.22 -14.70 7.66
N LYS A 413 -5.80 -14.45 8.84
CA LYS A 413 -6.98 -15.17 9.38
C LYS A 413 -6.91 -16.70 9.36
N GLY A 414 -5.76 -17.26 9.72
CA GLY A 414 -5.54 -18.69 9.85
C GLY A 414 -4.72 -19.31 8.72
N VAL A 415 -4.40 -18.55 7.66
CA VAL A 415 -3.44 -19.02 6.66
C VAL A 415 -2.08 -19.21 7.31
N SER A 416 -1.47 -20.38 7.12
CA SER A 416 -0.34 -20.81 7.95
C SER A 416 0.98 -20.09 7.67
N ASN A 417 1.22 -19.71 6.41
CA ASN A 417 2.48 -19.10 5.96
C ASN A 417 2.35 -18.47 4.56
N PRO A 418 3.34 -17.68 4.11
CA PRO A 418 3.33 -17.06 2.78
C PRO A 418 3.19 -18.03 1.60
N ASN A 419 3.70 -19.26 1.67
CA ASN A 419 3.53 -20.23 0.57
C ASN A 419 2.07 -20.66 0.42
N SER A 420 1.38 -20.87 1.54
CA SER A 420 -0.07 -21.13 1.54
C SER A 420 -0.85 -19.90 1.05
N GLY A 421 -0.41 -18.69 1.44
CA GLY A 421 -0.92 -17.43 0.91
C GLY A 421 -0.75 -17.29 -0.60
N MET A 422 0.42 -17.62 -1.15
CA MET A 422 0.70 -17.60 -2.58
C MET A 422 -0.22 -18.57 -3.34
N SER A 423 -0.46 -19.76 -2.79
CA SER A 423 -1.40 -20.73 -3.36
C SER A 423 -2.84 -20.19 -3.42
N GLY A 424 -3.33 -19.61 -2.31
CA GLY A 424 -4.66 -19.01 -2.25
C GLY A 424 -4.79 -17.77 -3.13
N PHE A 425 -3.76 -16.93 -3.21
CA PHE A 425 -3.71 -15.81 -4.13
C PHE A 425 -3.78 -16.26 -5.59
N GLY A 426 -3.09 -17.34 -5.96
CA GLY A 426 -3.26 -17.98 -7.27
C GLY A 426 -4.69 -18.51 -7.49
N GLY A 427 -5.34 -19.03 -6.45
CA GLY A 427 -6.76 -19.43 -6.46
C GLY A 427 -7.69 -18.25 -6.74
N TRP A 428 -7.46 -17.13 -6.07
CA TRP A 428 -8.17 -15.87 -6.27
C TRP A 428 -8.07 -15.37 -7.71
N LEU A 429 -6.85 -15.28 -8.23
CA LEU A 429 -6.61 -14.83 -9.60
C LEU A 429 -7.26 -15.74 -10.65
N ARG A 430 -7.33 -17.06 -10.41
CA ARG A 430 -8.06 -18.01 -11.27
C ARG A 430 -9.58 -17.80 -11.21
N ALA A 431 -10.13 -17.54 -10.02
CA ALA A 431 -11.57 -17.25 -9.85
C ALA A 431 -11.98 -15.97 -10.59
N ARG A 432 -11.15 -14.91 -10.51
CA ARG A 432 -11.32 -13.67 -11.29
C ARG A 432 -11.37 -13.95 -12.78
N ARG A 433 -10.38 -14.68 -13.30
CA ARG A 433 -10.30 -15.07 -14.71
C ARG A 433 -11.55 -15.84 -15.15
N LEU A 434 -11.98 -16.83 -14.36
CA LEU A 434 -13.17 -17.62 -14.66
C LEU A 434 -14.42 -16.74 -14.76
N GLY A 435 -14.61 -15.80 -13.83
CA GLY A 435 -15.72 -14.85 -13.85
C GLY A 435 -15.72 -14.00 -15.13
N MET A 436 -14.55 -13.49 -15.51
CA MET A 436 -14.40 -12.71 -16.74
C MET A 436 -14.71 -13.53 -18.00
N ASP A 437 -14.22 -14.78 -18.08
CA ASP A 437 -14.51 -15.66 -19.21
C ASP A 437 -16.02 -15.95 -19.31
N GLN A 438 -16.70 -16.18 -18.18
CA GLN A 438 -18.17 -16.34 -18.14
C GLN A 438 -18.90 -15.08 -18.62
N GLY A 439 -18.43 -13.89 -18.22
CA GLY A 439 -18.98 -12.62 -18.69
C GLY A 439 -18.80 -12.40 -20.19
N LYS A 440 -17.63 -12.77 -20.74
CA LYS A 440 -17.34 -12.73 -22.19
C LYS A 440 -18.23 -13.69 -22.98
N ILE A 441 -18.43 -14.92 -22.50
CA ILE A 441 -19.32 -15.91 -23.12
C ILE A 441 -20.76 -15.39 -23.16
N TRP A 442 -21.21 -14.81 -22.04
CA TRP A 442 -22.52 -14.17 -21.97
C TRP A 442 -22.64 -13.04 -23.00
N ALA A 443 -21.65 -12.15 -23.10
CA ALA A 443 -21.66 -11.03 -24.03
C ALA A 443 -21.69 -11.49 -25.49
N ALA A 444 -20.94 -12.54 -25.84
CA ALA A 444 -20.96 -13.16 -27.16
C ALA A 444 -22.36 -13.70 -27.51
N THR A 445 -23.00 -14.38 -26.56
CA THR A 445 -24.37 -14.91 -26.73
C THR A 445 -25.39 -13.78 -26.88
N ALA A 446 -25.18 -12.65 -26.20
CA ALA A 446 -26.04 -11.47 -26.27
C ALA A 446 -25.76 -10.57 -27.50
N GLY A 447 -24.74 -10.88 -28.32
CA GLY A 447 -24.36 -10.04 -29.47
C GLY A 447 -23.73 -8.70 -29.08
N LEU A 448 -23.09 -8.63 -27.91
CA LEU A 448 -22.53 -7.40 -27.32
C LEU A 448 -21.00 -7.31 -27.44
N THR A 449 -20.36 -8.03 -28.36
CA THR A 449 -18.89 -8.06 -28.47
C THR A 449 -18.30 -7.07 -29.47
N GLY A 450 -19.12 -6.38 -30.27
CA GLY A 450 -18.66 -5.40 -31.26
C GLY A 450 -18.10 -4.12 -30.64
N GLY A 451 -16.93 -3.66 -31.12
CA GLY A 451 -16.39 -2.35 -30.74
C GLY A 451 -16.11 -2.18 -29.24
N ILE A 452 -15.74 -3.25 -28.53
CA ILE A 452 -15.26 -3.21 -27.14
C ILE A 452 -14.28 -4.36 -26.91
N GLN A 453 -13.27 -4.14 -26.08
CA GLN A 453 -12.36 -5.20 -25.61
C GLN A 453 -12.29 -5.20 -24.09
N VAL A 454 -12.24 -6.40 -23.49
CA VAL A 454 -12.05 -6.59 -22.05
C VAL A 454 -10.94 -7.62 -21.85
N PHE A 455 -9.88 -7.25 -21.15
CA PHE A 455 -8.69 -8.06 -20.90
C PHE A 455 -8.42 -8.23 -19.42
N TYR A 456 -7.70 -9.29 -19.06
CA TYR A 456 -7.25 -9.57 -17.70
C TYR A 456 -5.74 -9.40 -17.57
N ALA A 457 -5.31 -8.60 -16.61
CA ALA A 457 -3.90 -8.44 -16.24
C ALA A 457 -3.63 -9.05 -14.86
N VAL A 458 -2.45 -9.64 -14.70
CA VAL A 458 -1.91 -10.00 -13.39
C VAL A 458 -0.74 -9.08 -13.09
N GLU A 459 -0.80 -8.43 -11.93
CA GLU A 459 0.22 -7.51 -11.46
C GLU A 459 1.12 -8.15 -10.42
N PHE A 460 2.43 -7.95 -10.60
CA PHE A 460 3.49 -8.33 -9.67
C PHE A 460 4.40 -7.12 -9.45
N ASN A 461 5.16 -7.14 -8.35
CA ASN A 461 5.98 -5.99 -7.94
C ASN A 461 7.41 -6.38 -7.56
N ILE A 462 7.73 -7.67 -7.48
CA ILE A 462 9.10 -8.16 -7.26
C ILE A 462 9.53 -9.12 -8.37
N LEU A 463 10.54 -8.71 -9.12
CA LEU A 463 11.21 -9.48 -10.16
C LEU A 463 12.34 -10.34 -9.61
N HIS A 464 13.20 -9.78 -8.73
CA HIS A 464 14.48 -10.39 -8.34
C HIS A 464 14.54 -10.84 -6.89
N ALA A 465 14.26 -9.96 -5.93
CA ALA A 465 14.63 -10.13 -4.53
C ALA A 465 14.05 -11.41 -3.92
N LEU A 466 12.76 -11.70 -4.17
CA LEU A 466 12.13 -12.93 -3.69
C LEU A 466 12.79 -14.18 -4.29
N GLN A 467 13.01 -14.20 -5.60
CA GLN A 467 13.64 -15.34 -6.28
C GLN A 467 15.08 -15.56 -5.78
N ASN A 468 15.87 -14.48 -5.64
CA ASN A 468 17.24 -14.54 -5.16
C ASN A 468 17.33 -15.05 -3.72
N ALA A 469 16.32 -14.73 -2.90
CA ALA A 469 16.21 -15.21 -1.53
C ALA A 469 15.56 -16.61 -1.41
N GLY A 470 15.19 -17.24 -2.53
CA GLY A 470 14.59 -18.58 -2.54
C GLY A 470 13.11 -18.64 -2.15
N PHE A 471 12.39 -17.52 -2.25
CA PHE A 471 10.96 -17.42 -1.95
C PHE A 471 10.12 -17.44 -3.23
N GLN A 472 8.84 -17.81 -3.09
CA GLN A 472 7.88 -17.78 -4.19
C GLN A 472 7.55 -16.34 -4.60
N SER A 473 7.20 -16.12 -5.85
CA SER A 473 6.79 -14.81 -6.39
C SER A 473 5.65 -14.97 -7.39
N VAL A 474 4.85 -13.93 -7.57
CA VAL A 474 3.73 -13.97 -8.53
C VAL A 474 4.23 -14.24 -9.94
N LEU A 475 5.32 -13.58 -10.36
CA LEU A 475 5.90 -13.78 -11.69
C LEU A 475 6.36 -15.23 -11.92
N ASN A 476 7.08 -15.83 -10.97
CA ASN A 476 7.72 -17.13 -11.18
C ASN A 476 6.82 -18.33 -10.81
N ASP A 477 5.88 -18.17 -9.89
CA ASP A 477 5.08 -19.27 -9.32
C ASP A 477 3.61 -19.23 -9.75
N ILE A 478 3.07 -18.07 -10.16
CA ILE A 478 1.67 -17.94 -10.60
C ILE A 478 1.56 -17.69 -12.10
N MET A 479 2.40 -16.81 -12.63
CA MET A 479 2.33 -16.37 -14.03
C MET A 479 3.16 -17.21 -14.99
N ASN A 480 4.06 -18.04 -14.46
CA ASN A 480 4.92 -18.90 -15.24
C ASN A 480 4.12 -20.05 -15.87
N PRO A 481 4.14 -20.23 -17.21
CA PRO A 481 3.36 -21.26 -17.91
C PRO A 481 3.69 -22.71 -17.51
N GLY A 482 4.78 -22.96 -16.76
CA GLY A 482 5.16 -24.29 -16.27
C GLY A 482 4.46 -24.78 -15.00
N VAL A 483 3.63 -23.96 -14.35
CA VAL A 483 2.85 -24.26 -13.13
C VAL A 483 1.34 -24.27 -13.51
N PRO A 484 0.34 -24.67 -12.69
CA PRO A 484 -1.08 -24.42 -13.00
C PRO A 484 -1.37 -22.91 -13.08
N ALA A 485 -0.94 -22.31 -14.19
CA ALA A 485 -0.80 -20.89 -14.36
C ALA A 485 -2.17 -20.24 -14.40
N VAL A 486 -2.28 -19.09 -13.76
CA VAL A 486 -3.42 -18.21 -14.01
C VAL A 486 -3.37 -17.83 -15.48
N ALA A 487 -4.46 -18.03 -16.23
CA ALA A 487 -4.55 -17.51 -17.58
C ALA A 487 -4.76 -15.99 -17.51
N TYR A 488 -3.84 -15.21 -18.07
CA TYR A 488 -3.92 -13.76 -18.15
C TYR A 488 -3.66 -13.31 -19.58
N ASP A 489 -4.15 -12.12 -19.90
CA ASP A 489 -3.94 -11.48 -21.19
C ASP A 489 -2.71 -10.56 -21.11
N TYR A 490 -2.49 -9.88 -19.97
CA TYR A 490 -1.33 -9.00 -19.73
C TYR A 490 -0.59 -9.29 -18.42
N ALA A 491 0.70 -8.96 -18.40
CA ALA A 491 1.53 -8.85 -17.22
C ALA A 491 1.73 -7.37 -16.88
N SER A 492 1.26 -6.94 -15.71
CA SER A 492 1.48 -5.60 -15.18
C SER A 492 2.69 -5.63 -14.24
N TYR A 493 3.69 -4.81 -14.49
CA TYR A 493 4.87 -4.70 -13.62
C TYR A 493 4.83 -3.41 -12.81
N SER A 494 4.68 -3.52 -11.49
CA SER A 494 5.02 -2.43 -10.57
C SER A 494 6.55 -2.35 -10.47
N ALA A 495 7.11 -1.33 -11.12
CA ALA A 495 8.53 -1.30 -11.45
C ALA A 495 9.43 -0.78 -10.32
N TYR A 496 8.89 -0.58 -9.11
CA TYR A 496 9.62 0.05 -8.00
C TYR A 496 10.91 -0.70 -7.61
N GLU A 497 10.97 -2.03 -7.72
CA GLU A 497 12.22 -2.76 -7.47
C GLU A 497 13.32 -2.34 -8.47
N THR A 498 12.97 -2.22 -9.74
CA THR A 498 13.92 -1.80 -10.79
C THR A 498 14.25 -0.31 -10.73
N THR A 499 13.23 0.53 -10.52
CA THR A 499 13.34 1.98 -10.68
C THR A 499 13.83 2.69 -9.44
N ASN A 500 13.73 2.08 -8.26
CA ASN A 500 14.21 2.68 -7.03
C ASN A 500 15.75 2.64 -6.97
N PRO A 501 16.44 3.80 -6.97
CA PRO A 501 17.90 3.84 -7.03
C PRO A 501 18.61 3.25 -5.80
N THR A 502 17.94 3.13 -4.64
CA THR A 502 18.52 2.49 -3.45
C THR A 502 18.63 0.96 -3.58
N ASP A 503 18.02 0.37 -4.60
CA ASP A 503 18.05 -1.07 -4.83
C ASP A 503 19.45 -1.59 -5.21
N CYS A 504 20.31 -0.78 -5.84
CA CYS A 504 21.66 -1.25 -6.20
C CYS A 504 22.55 -1.51 -4.96
N GLU A 505 22.40 -0.70 -3.91
CA GLU A 505 23.08 -0.93 -2.62
C GLU A 505 22.58 -2.23 -1.96
N ASN A 506 21.31 -2.56 -2.14
CA ASN A 506 20.72 -3.79 -1.60
C ASN A 506 21.02 -5.05 -2.43
N ARG A 507 21.13 -4.95 -3.76
CA ARG A 507 21.57 -6.09 -4.61
C ARG A 507 23.00 -6.54 -4.26
N ALA A 508 23.86 -5.60 -3.89
CA ALA A 508 25.18 -5.91 -3.35
C ALA A 508 25.12 -6.73 -2.05
N LEU A 509 24.09 -6.53 -1.21
CA LEU A 509 23.84 -7.32 0.00
C LEU A 509 23.28 -8.73 -0.31
N LEU A 510 22.63 -8.92 -1.46
CA LEU A 510 22.05 -10.19 -1.92
C LEU A 510 23.02 -11.04 -2.77
N GLY A 511 24.30 -10.65 -2.86
CA GLY A 511 25.32 -11.41 -3.60
C GLY A 511 25.16 -11.37 -5.13
N THR A 512 24.30 -10.51 -5.67
CA THR A 512 24.19 -10.24 -7.11
C THR A 512 24.97 -8.96 -7.41
N PRO A 513 26.09 -9.00 -8.15
CA PRO A 513 26.84 -7.79 -8.47
C PRO A 513 25.94 -6.83 -9.27
N CYS A 514 25.80 -5.57 -8.84
CA CYS A 514 25.34 -4.53 -9.77
C CYS A 514 26.26 -4.57 -10.99
N PRO A 515 25.71 -4.46 -12.22
CA PRO A 515 26.54 -4.49 -13.43
C PRO A 515 27.64 -3.44 -13.28
N PRO A 516 28.93 -3.84 -13.36
CA PRO A 516 30.02 -2.91 -13.11
C PRO A 516 30.06 -1.81 -14.18
N PRO A 517 30.41 -0.57 -13.80
CA PRO A 517 30.78 -0.15 -12.44
C PRO A 517 29.55 0.00 -11.52
N ALA A 518 29.66 -0.50 -10.29
CA ALA A 518 28.69 -0.19 -9.24
C ALA A 518 28.61 1.34 -9.11
N PRO A 519 27.40 1.93 -9.14
CA PRO A 519 27.27 3.37 -9.16
C PRO A 519 27.89 3.99 -7.91
N GLN A 520 28.85 4.90 -8.07
CA GLN A 520 29.59 5.50 -6.95
C GLN A 520 28.86 6.71 -6.36
N ASN A 521 27.87 7.21 -7.08
CA ASN A 521 27.04 8.34 -6.69
C ASN A 521 25.65 8.22 -7.35
N THR A 522 24.72 9.06 -6.92
CA THR A 522 23.36 9.12 -7.46
C THR A 522 23.32 9.28 -8.99
N ASN A 523 24.25 10.03 -9.59
CA ASN A 523 24.27 10.23 -11.05
C ASN A 523 24.62 8.94 -11.81
N ASP A 524 25.48 8.08 -11.26
CA ASP A 524 25.75 6.77 -11.88
C ASP A 524 24.53 5.85 -11.82
N VAL A 525 23.75 5.92 -10.73
CA VAL A 525 22.49 5.16 -10.58
C VAL A 525 21.44 5.62 -11.59
N LEU A 526 21.35 6.95 -11.79
CA LEU A 526 20.49 7.58 -12.78
C LEU A 526 20.90 7.16 -14.20
N ASN A 527 22.20 7.24 -14.51
CA ASN A 527 22.74 6.89 -15.84
C ASN A 527 22.57 5.41 -16.20
N SER A 528 22.34 4.53 -15.22
CA SER A 528 22.15 3.09 -15.44
C SER A 528 20.68 2.64 -15.35
N LEU A 529 19.74 3.52 -15.00
CA LEU A 529 18.32 3.19 -14.86
C LEU A 529 17.73 2.60 -16.14
N ALA A 530 17.95 3.26 -17.28
CA ALA A 530 17.43 2.80 -18.57
C ALA A 530 17.91 1.38 -18.91
N LEU A 531 19.20 1.08 -18.66
CA LEU A 531 19.80 -0.23 -18.91
C LEU A 531 19.27 -1.31 -17.95
N ARG A 532 19.11 -0.99 -16.66
CA ARG A 532 18.51 -1.91 -15.68
C ARG A 532 17.08 -2.27 -16.10
N LEU A 533 16.26 -1.26 -16.40
CA LEU A 533 14.88 -1.46 -16.82
C LEU A 533 14.78 -2.24 -18.12
N GLN A 534 15.65 -1.98 -19.09
CA GLN A 534 15.71 -2.76 -20.32
C GLN A 534 16.02 -4.24 -20.04
N GLY A 535 16.99 -4.52 -19.17
CA GLY A 535 17.36 -5.88 -18.77
C GLY A 535 16.19 -6.59 -18.06
N ASP A 536 15.57 -5.91 -17.11
CA ASP A 536 14.46 -6.44 -16.30
C ASP A 536 13.22 -6.72 -17.16
N LEU A 537 12.84 -5.79 -18.05
CA LEU A 537 11.76 -6.02 -19.01
C LEU A 537 12.04 -7.19 -19.96
N SER A 538 13.29 -7.34 -20.40
CA SER A 538 13.69 -8.48 -21.25
C SER A 538 13.54 -9.81 -20.51
N GLN A 539 13.88 -9.85 -19.22
CA GLN A 539 13.69 -11.04 -18.38
C GLN A 539 12.22 -11.35 -18.14
N ILE A 540 11.39 -10.34 -17.83
CA ILE A 540 9.94 -10.51 -17.66
C ILE A 540 9.33 -11.10 -18.94
N LYS A 541 9.65 -10.50 -20.10
CA LYS A 541 9.21 -11.00 -21.42
C LYS A 541 9.59 -12.44 -21.69
N GLY A 542 10.75 -12.90 -21.17
CA GLY A 542 11.18 -14.29 -21.27
C GLY A 542 10.44 -15.27 -20.35
N LYS A 543 9.73 -14.77 -19.33
CA LYS A 543 9.00 -15.58 -18.34
C LYS A 543 7.49 -15.63 -18.56
N VAL A 544 6.91 -14.66 -19.28
CA VAL A 544 5.47 -14.59 -19.53
C VAL A 544 5.08 -15.30 -20.82
N SER A 545 3.85 -15.84 -20.85
CA SER A 545 3.36 -16.62 -22.00
C SER A 545 3.22 -15.80 -23.29
N PHE A 546 3.08 -14.48 -23.18
CA PHE A 546 2.92 -13.56 -24.30
C PHE A 546 3.85 -12.35 -24.12
N PRO A 547 5.07 -12.37 -24.70
CA PRO A 547 6.07 -11.31 -24.50
C PRO A 547 5.58 -9.91 -24.91
N ALA A 548 4.61 -9.82 -25.82
CA ALA A 548 4.02 -8.57 -26.29
C ALA A 548 3.03 -7.93 -25.29
N ASN A 549 2.69 -8.62 -24.20
CA ASN A 549 1.63 -8.20 -23.28
C ASN A 549 2.17 -7.79 -21.90
N VAL A 550 3.41 -7.32 -21.82
CA VAL A 550 3.98 -6.73 -20.61
C VAL A 550 3.80 -5.21 -20.63
N PHE A 551 3.31 -4.61 -19.57
CA PHE A 551 3.28 -3.15 -19.40
C PHE A 551 3.77 -2.74 -18.01
N ILE A 552 4.17 -1.48 -17.84
CA ILE A 552 4.55 -0.94 -16.52
C ILE A 552 3.27 -0.42 -15.85
N GLY A 553 2.81 -1.13 -14.83
CA GLY A 553 1.58 -0.81 -14.08
C GLY A 553 1.72 0.37 -13.14
N GLU A 554 2.93 0.56 -12.60
CA GLU A 554 3.26 1.74 -11.81
C GLU A 554 4.77 1.95 -11.73
N PHE A 555 5.16 3.21 -11.65
CA PHE A 555 6.48 3.68 -11.24
C PHE A 555 6.34 5.13 -10.77
N GLY A 556 7.31 5.65 -10.01
CA GLY A 556 7.31 7.07 -9.66
C GLY A 556 8.39 7.42 -8.66
N TYR A 557 8.53 8.71 -8.36
CA TYR A 557 9.59 9.23 -7.50
C TYR A 557 9.04 10.33 -6.60
N SER A 558 9.35 10.26 -5.30
CA SER A 558 8.88 11.25 -4.31
C SER A 558 9.71 12.54 -4.38
N GLN A 559 9.05 13.68 -4.29
CA GLN A 559 9.71 15.00 -4.17
C GLN A 559 10.43 15.18 -2.83
N ASP A 560 10.16 14.35 -1.82
CA ASP A 560 10.91 14.33 -0.56
C ASP A 560 12.36 13.85 -0.76
N ASN A 561 12.57 12.97 -1.75
CA ASN A 561 13.83 12.28 -1.95
C ASN A 561 14.64 12.81 -3.13
N TYR A 562 13.99 13.47 -4.08
CA TYR A 562 14.60 13.89 -5.34
C TYR A 562 14.17 15.29 -5.75
N SER A 563 15.10 16.03 -6.37
CA SER A 563 14.76 17.30 -7.02
C SER A 563 13.88 17.08 -8.25
N ALA A 564 13.11 18.11 -8.65
CA ALA A 564 12.28 18.05 -9.85
C ALA A 564 13.06 17.69 -11.12
N VAL A 565 14.33 18.12 -11.24
CA VAL A 565 15.21 17.78 -12.37
C VAL A 565 15.54 16.29 -12.38
N GLN A 566 15.84 15.70 -11.21
CA GLN A 566 16.12 14.27 -11.09
C GLN A 566 14.88 13.43 -11.37
N ILE A 567 13.72 13.81 -10.82
CA ILE A 567 12.45 13.12 -11.08
C ILE A 567 12.15 13.10 -12.58
N ARG A 568 12.26 14.26 -13.24
CA ARG A 568 12.09 14.35 -14.69
C ARG A 568 13.02 13.42 -15.44
N GLN A 569 14.33 13.45 -15.15
CA GLN A 569 15.31 12.61 -15.82
C GLN A 569 14.98 11.12 -15.67
N MET A 570 14.63 10.67 -14.46
CA MET A 570 14.28 9.28 -14.22
C MET A 570 12.98 8.88 -14.92
N THR A 571 11.96 9.74 -14.90
CA THR A 571 10.72 9.52 -15.65
C THR A 571 11.01 9.44 -17.16
N ASP A 572 11.82 10.34 -17.71
CA ASP A 572 12.24 10.31 -19.12
C ASP A 572 12.90 8.96 -19.48
N ASP A 573 13.76 8.44 -18.61
CA ASP A 573 14.45 7.17 -18.82
C ASP A 573 13.49 5.97 -18.77
N VAL A 574 12.52 5.96 -17.86
CA VAL A 574 11.48 4.91 -17.79
C VAL A 574 10.62 4.93 -19.06
N LEU A 575 10.09 6.11 -19.42
CA LEU A 575 9.17 6.25 -20.55
C LEU A 575 9.86 5.95 -21.89
N ARG A 576 11.09 6.44 -22.09
CA ARG A 576 11.87 6.13 -23.29
C ARG A 576 12.19 4.65 -23.39
N THR A 577 12.59 4.01 -22.28
CA THR A 577 12.83 2.56 -22.28
C THR A 577 11.57 1.79 -22.58
N ALA A 578 10.42 2.14 -22.00
CA ALA A 578 9.15 1.49 -22.28
C ALA A 578 8.77 1.57 -23.76
N ILE A 579 8.87 2.76 -24.36
CA ILE A 579 8.60 2.99 -25.79
C ILE A 579 9.57 2.19 -26.66
N ASN A 580 10.87 2.22 -26.36
CA ASN A 580 11.89 1.46 -27.10
C ASN A 580 11.68 -0.05 -26.97
N GLN A 581 11.13 -0.50 -25.84
CA GLN A 581 10.74 -1.89 -25.61
C GLN A 581 9.35 -2.22 -26.15
N GLN A 582 8.69 -1.28 -26.84
CA GLN A 582 7.35 -1.46 -27.42
C GLN A 582 6.33 -1.94 -26.40
N LEU A 583 6.41 -1.45 -25.17
CA LEU A 583 5.38 -1.75 -24.17
C LEU A 583 4.06 -1.06 -24.61
N PRO A 584 2.92 -1.74 -24.48
CA PRO A 584 1.64 -1.17 -24.88
C PRO A 584 1.18 -0.07 -23.92
N TYR A 585 1.58 -0.12 -22.65
CA TYR A 585 1.19 0.89 -21.65
C TYR A 585 2.31 1.15 -20.63
N THR A 586 2.31 2.33 -20.01
CA THR A 586 3.20 2.71 -18.90
C THR A 586 2.53 3.79 -18.05
N PHE A 587 2.46 3.57 -16.73
CA PHE A 587 1.72 4.45 -15.83
C PHE A 587 2.61 5.00 -14.72
N GLN A 588 2.70 6.34 -14.62
CA GLN A 588 3.35 6.98 -13.48
C GLN A 588 2.38 7.11 -12.30
N TRP A 589 2.80 6.73 -11.11
CA TRP A 589 2.14 7.05 -9.85
C TRP A 589 2.42 8.52 -9.47
N VAL A 590 1.43 9.39 -9.23
CA VAL A 590 -0.04 9.26 -9.25
C VAL A 590 -0.64 10.61 -9.75
N VAL A 591 -1.89 10.65 -10.21
CA VAL A 591 -2.55 11.90 -10.64
C VAL A 591 -2.56 12.94 -9.52
N PHE A 592 -3.18 12.60 -8.40
CA PHE A 592 -3.28 13.48 -7.23
C PHE A 592 -2.31 13.05 -6.15
N ASP A 593 -1.66 14.03 -5.55
CA ASP A 593 -0.65 13.75 -4.57
C ASP A 593 -1.20 12.96 -3.38
N ASN A 594 -0.43 11.98 -2.94
CA ASN A 594 -0.72 11.20 -1.74
C ASN A 594 0.52 10.99 -0.85
N ARG A 595 1.74 11.24 -1.36
CA ARG A 595 3.04 11.13 -0.67
C ARG A 595 4.16 11.92 -1.38
N GLN A 596 3.84 13.09 -1.92
CA GLN A 596 4.70 13.88 -2.81
C GLN A 596 5.09 13.17 -4.11
N PHE A 597 4.17 12.41 -4.70
CA PHE A 597 4.30 11.76 -6.02
C PHE A 597 3.38 12.39 -7.08
N GLY A 598 2.39 13.19 -6.64
CA GLY A 598 1.31 13.68 -7.50
C GLY A 598 1.77 14.53 -8.67
N LEU A 599 1.13 14.36 -9.83
CA LEU A 599 1.13 15.37 -10.88
C LEU A 599 0.45 16.65 -10.42
N TYR A 600 -0.59 16.52 -9.62
CA TYR A 600 -1.31 17.62 -8.99
C TYR A 600 -1.19 17.48 -7.47
N ASP A 601 -1.07 18.59 -6.76
CA ASP A 601 -1.15 18.55 -5.30
C ASP A 601 -2.59 18.30 -4.82
N TYR A 602 -2.77 18.24 -3.51
CA TYR A 602 -4.07 18.12 -2.86
C TYR A 602 -5.05 19.26 -3.20
N ALA A 603 -4.56 20.40 -3.70
CA ALA A 603 -5.39 21.51 -4.16
C ALA A 603 -5.68 21.47 -5.66
N GLY A 604 -5.32 20.37 -6.32
CA GLY A 604 -5.47 20.19 -7.76
C GLY A 604 -4.59 21.15 -8.56
N GLN A 605 -3.58 21.77 -7.94
CA GLN A 605 -2.62 22.63 -8.61
C GLN A 605 -1.54 21.77 -9.27
N PRO A 606 -1.17 22.08 -10.53
CA PRO A 606 -0.14 21.33 -11.22
C PRO A 606 1.19 21.45 -10.47
N GLN A 607 1.85 20.31 -10.27
CA GLN A 607 3.22 20.18 -9.81
C GLN A 607 4.18 20.20 -11.02
N PRO A 608 5.50 20.36 -10.83
CA PRO A 608 6.45 20.39 -11.95
C PRO A 608 6.32 19.21 -12.93
N MET A 609 5.91 18.03 -12.43
CA MET A 609 5.68 16.86 -13.27
C MET A 609 4.43 16.98 -14.15
N ALA A 610 3.35 17.65 -13.73
CA ALA A 610 2.20 17.90 -14.61
C ALA A 610 2.61 18.73 -15.84
N CYS A 611 3.44 19.76 -15.66
CA CYS A 611 3.95 20.56 -16.78
C CYS A 611 4.81 19.71 -17.74
N TYR A 612 5.60 18.76 -17.22
CA TYR A 612 6.36 17.83 -18.03
C TYR A 612 5.45 16.90 -18.85
N PHE A 613 4.43 16.30 -18.23
CA PHE A 613 3.48 15.45 -18.94
C PHE A 613 2.68 16.22 -19.98
N GLU A 614 2.33 17.49 -19.73
CA GLU A 614 1.68 18.35 -20.71
C GLU A 614 2.55 18.55 -21.97
N GLN A 615 3.85 18.83 -21.79
CA GLN A 615 4.79 18.96 -22.90
C GLN A 615 4.97 17.65 -23.65
N ALA A 616 5.05 16.53 -22.92
CA ALA A 616 5.31 15.21 -23.50
C ALA A 616 4.08 14.60 -24.20
N LEU A 617 2.87 14.75 -23.64
CA LEU A 617 1.62 14.21 -24.17
C LEU A 617 0.94 15.16 -25.16
N GLY A 618 0.85 16.44 -24.84
CA GLY A 618 0.02 17.41 -25.57
C GLY A 618 0.64 17.96 -26.84
N GLY A 619 1.94 17.76 -27.07
CA GLY A 619 2.66 18.30 -28.22
C GLY A 619 2.63 19.84 -28.34
N ASN A 620 2.16 20.53 -27.30
CA ASN A 620 2.00 21.98 -27.26
C ASN A 620 3.30 22.62 -26.73
N PRO A 621 4.01 23.42 -27.54
CA PRO A 621 5.25 24.07 -27.11
C PRO A 621 5.06 25.23 -26.11
N ASN A 622 3.82 25.67 -25.86
CA ASN A 622 3.49 26.65 -24.82
C ASN A 622 2.67 25.98 -23.71
N PRO A 623 3.33 25.47 -22.64
CA PRO A 623 2.62 25.00 -21.45
C PRO A 623 1.90 26.17 -20.78
N LEU A 624 0.87 25.88 -19.99
CA LEU A 624 0.10 26.85 -19.19
C LEU A 624 0.98 28.01 -18.69
N GLY A 625 0.56 29.27 -18.90
CA GLY A 625 1.33 30.47 -18.50
C GLY A 625 1.57 30.66 -16.99
N SER A 626 1.34 29.61 -16.20
CA SER A 626 1.63 29.47 -14.77
C SER A 626 2.66 28.36 -14.47
N CYS A 627 3.15 27.63 -15.48
CA CYS A 627 4.41 26.90 -15.48
C CYS A 627 5.51 27.87 -16.01
#